data_AF-K1R2Y8-F1
#
_entry.id   AF-K1R2Y8-F1
#
_cell.length_a   1.000
_cell.length_b   1.000
_cell.length_c   1.000
_cell.angle_alpha   90.00
_cell.angle_beta   90.00
_cell.angle_gamma   90.00
#
_symmetry.space_group_name_H-M   'P 1'
#
loop_
_entity.id
_entity.type
_entity.pdbx_description
1 polymer ?
#
loop_
_entity_poly.entity_id
_entity_poly.type
_entity_poly.pdbx_seq_one_letter_code
_entity_poly.pdbx_strand_id
1 'polypeptide(L)'
;MVFRFRMLSDENDHFVRDYEVMYDTTLLEFHNFILDSLEYEPCMASFFTADDRWEKQREFTLMEMGDSSGEGPETMESIRLGQIIHNLRDRLIYLFDLFGDRAYYLELTGAYEADPQASYPREIYAVAEAPDQYDPSKNREDEDEG
;
A
#
# COMPACT_ATOMS: atom_id res chain seq x y z
N MET A 1 -4.64 -18.62 2.69
CA MET A 1 -5.41 -17.68 1.87
C MET A 1 -4.51 -16.53 1.43
N VAL A 2 -4.66 -16.10 0.19
CA VAL A 2 -3.92 -15.00 -0.44
C VAL A 2 -4.90 -13.89 -0.74
N PHE A 3 -4.57 -12.68 -0.34
CA PHE A 3 -5.28 -11.47 -0.73
C PHE A 3 -4.67 -10.91 -2.01
N ARG A 4 -5.55 -10.47 -2.92
CA ARG A 4 -5.17 -9.72 -4.11
C ARG A 4 -5.62 -8.28 -3.95
N PHE A 5 -4.66 -7.37 -3.92
CA PHE A 5 -4.90 -5.93 -3.91
C PHE A 5 -4.63 -5.36 -5.30
N ARG A 6 -5.46 -4.41 -5.71
CA ARG A 6 -5.10 -3.45 -6.75
C ARG A 6 -4.66 -2.17 -6.08
N MET A 7 -3.49 -1.66 -6.44
CA MET A 7 -2.93 -0.41 -5.99
C MET A 7 -2.92 0.61 -7.14
N LEU A 8 -3.36 1.83 -6.83
CA LEU A 8 -3.47 2.97 -7.75
C LEU A 8 -2.78 4.18 -7.15
N SER A 9 -2.43 5.16 -7.98
CA SER A 9 -1.91 6.46 -7.58
C SER A 9 -2.81 7.55 -8.15
N ASP A 10 -3.04 8.61 -7.38
CA ASP A 10 -3.69 9.84 -7.84
C ASP A 10 -2.72 10.78 -8.58
N GLU A 11 -1.42 10.49 -8.56
CA GLU A 11 -0.40 11.26 -9.27
C GLU A 11 -0.15 10.76 -10.70
N ASN A 12 -0.66 9.58 -11.05
CA ASN A 12 -0.55 8.99 -12.38
C ASN A 12 -1.77 8.09 -12.67
N ASP A 13 -2.69 8.58 -13.50
CA ASP A 13 -3.94 7.90 -13.89
C ASP A 13 -3.71 6.55 -14.61
N HIS A 14 -2.50 6.30 -15.13
CA HIS A 14 -2.15 5.05 -15.79
C HIS A 14 -1.44 4.06 -14.86
N PHE A 15 -1.04 4.49 -13.66
CA PHE A 15 -0.34 3.64 -12.71
C PHE A 15 -1.27 2.57 -12.13
N VAL A 16 -0.91 1.31 -12.36
CA VAL A 16 -1.60 0.17 -11.78
C VAL A 16 -0.57 -0.85 -11.29
N ARG A 17 -0.80 -1.38 -10.10
CA ARG A 17 -0.14 -2.60 -9.60
C ARG A 17 -1.19 -3.55 -9.06
N ASP A 18 -1.08 -4.84 -9.40
CA ASP A 18 -1.82 -5.87 -8.67
C ASP A 18 -0.85 -6.73 -7.87
N TYR A 19 -1.08 -6.80 -6.56
CA TYR A 19 -0.25 -7.52 -5.61
C TYR A 19 -0.99 -8.70 -5.02
N GLU A 20 -0.29 -9.81 -4.85
CA GLU A 20 -0.75 -10.94 -4.07
C GLU A 20 0.09 -11.09 -2.80
N VAL A 21 -0.57 -11.08 -1.66
CA VAL A 21 0.03 -11.08 -0.31
C VAL A 21 -0.68 -12.13 0.54
N MET A 22 0.04 -12.77 1.47
CA MET A 22 -0.59 -13.74 2.36
C MET A 22 -1.51 -13.02 3.35
N TYR A 23 -2.62 -13.67 3.73
CA TYR A 23 -3.56 -13.07 4.69
C TYR A 23 -2.92 -12.77 6.05
N ASP A 24 -1.86 -13.49 6.41
CA ASP A 24 -1.10 -13.33 7.65
C ASP A 24 0.12 -12.43 7.48
N THR A 25 0.39 -11.84 6.31
CA THR A 25 1.44 -10.84 6.12
C THR A 25 1.20 -9.63 7.04
N THR A 26 2.23 -9.20 7.75
CA THR A 26 2.22 -7.97 8.56
C THR A 26 2.19 -6.74 7.65
N LEU A 27 1.66 -5.62 8.15
CA LEU A 27 1.74 -4.36 7.40
C LEU A 27 3.18 -3.93 7.16
N LEU A 28 4.12 -4.29 8.05
CA LEU A 28 5.54 -3.98 7.87
C LEU A 28 6.15 -4.77 6.71
N GLU A 29 5.86 -6.07 6.62
CA GLU A 29 6.28 -6.89 5.47
C GLU A 29 5.66 -6.37 4.17
N PHE A 30 4.40 -5.90 4.22
CA PHE A 30 3.75 -5.33 3.04
C PHE A 30 4.35 -3.97 2.65
N HIS A 31 4.65 -3.10 3.61
CA HIS A 31 5.38 -1.85 3.38
C HIS A 31 6.72 -2.09 2.67
N ASN A 32 7.54 -3.00 3.20
CA ASN A 32 8.84 -3.34 2.60
C ASN A 32 8.67 -3.87 1.18
N PHE A 33 7.69 -4.75 0.96
CA PHE A 33 7.39 -5.25 -0.38
C PHE A 33 6.95 -4.15 -1.35
N ILE A 34 6.12 -3.19 -0.91
CA ILE A 34 5.71 -2.06 -1.76
C ILE A 34 6.94 -1.23 -2.13
N LEU A 35 7.82 -0.91 -1.18
CA LEU A 35 9.05 -0.16 -1.48
C LEU A 35 9.94 -0.89 -2.49
N ASP A 36 10.19 -2.19 -2.27
CA ASP A 36 10.98 -3.02 -3.17
C ASP A 36 10.35 -3.08 -4.57
N SER A 37 9.02 -3.24 -4.66
CA SER A 37 8.28 -3.32 -5.93
C SER A 37 8.27 -2.00 -6.70
N LEU A 38 8.36 -0.86 -6.01
CA LEU A 38 8.43 0.47 -6.60
C LEU A 38 9.87 0.97 -6.81
N GLU A 39 10.87 0.19 -6.40
CA GLU A 39 12.29 0.59 -6.37
C GLU A 39 12.54 1.87 -5.55
N TYR A 40 11.75 2.07 -4.49
CA TYR A 40 11.87 3.21 -3.58
C TYR A 40 12.93 2.94 -2.50
N GLU A 41 13.58 4.01 -2.05
CA GLU A 41 14.38 3.98 -0.84
C GLU A 41 13.48 3.85 0.41
N PRO A 42 14.00 3.31 1.54
CA PRO A 42 13.27 3.29 2.81
C PRO A 42 12.76 4.68 3.21
N CYS A 43 11.45 4.78 3.44
CA CYS A 43 10.82 6.03 3.87
C CYS A 43 9.86 5.82 5.05
N MET A 44 9.57 6.90 5.76
CA MET A 44 8.50 6.91 6.76
C MET A 44 7.16 6.75 6.06
N ALA A 45 6.32 5.86 6.57
CA ALA A 45 5.00 5.63 6.02
C ALA A 45 3.96 5.31 7.10
N SER A 46 2.69 5.47 6.74
CA SER A 46 1.53 5.00 7.49
C SER A 46 0.56 4.27 6.55
N PHE A 47 -0.06 3.20 7.04
CA PHE A 47 -1.26 2.64 6.42
C PHE A 47 -2.48 3.20 7.13
N PHE A 48 -3.54 3.46 6.38
CA PHE A 48 -4.87 3.73 6.92
C PHE A 48 -5.84 2.71 6.37
N THR A 49 -6.75 2.21 7.20
CA THR A 49 -8.02 1.68 6.67
C THR A 49 -8.83 2.81 6.08
N ALA A 50 -9.64 2.53 5.06
CA ALA A 50 -10.46 3.53 4.39
C ALA A 50 -11.88 3.03 4.14
N ASP A 51 -12.83 3.98 4.11
CA ASP A 51 -14.22 3.69 3.78
C ASP A 51 -14.49 3.66 2.26
N ASP A 52 -15.77 3.54 1.89
CA ASP A 52 -16.22 3.51 0.51
C ASP A 52 -16.03 4.84 -0.25
N ARG A 53 -15.59 5.90 0.45
CA ARG A 53 -15.26 7.22 -0.09
C ARG A 53 -13.77 7.55 -0.01
N TRP A 54 -12.92 6.59 0.38
CA TRP A 54 -11.48 6.79 0.60
C TRP A 54 -11.15 7.77 1.73
N GLU A 55 -12.04 7.90 2.72
CA GLU A 55 -11.74 8.66 3.94
C GLU A 55 -10.88 7.81 4.88
N LYS A 56 -9.77 8.39 5.38
CA LYS A 56 -8.84 7.75 6.32
C LYS A 56 -9.58 7.41 7.63
N GLN A 57 -9.47 6.16 8.08
CA GLN A 57 -10.04 5.66 9.34
C GLN A 57 -8.94 5.37 10.36
N ARG A 58 -8.63 4.09 10.63
CA ARG A 58 -7.60 3.69 11.60
C ARG A 58 -6.22 3.73 10.95
N GLU A 59 -5.28 4.41 11.60
CA GLU A 59 -3.87 4.54 11.21
C GLU A 59 -3.00 3.42 11.80
N PHE A 60 -1.97 3.03 11.05
CA PHE A 60 -0.91 2.13 11.44
C PHE A 60 0.45 2.70 11.02
N THR A 61 1.28 3.07 11.98
CA THR A 61 2.55 3.78 11.73
C THR A 61 3.71 2.81 11.58
N LEU A 62 4.74 3.20 10.82
CA LEU A 62 5.94 2.37 10.64
C LEU A 62 6.65 2.07 11.98
N MET A 63 6.68 3.04 12.88
CA MET A 63 7.29 2.95 14.20
C MET A 63 6.35 3.58 15.24
N GLU A 64 6.59 3.31 16.52
CA GLU A 64 5.79 3.90 17.59
C GLU A 64 5.83 5.43 17.51
N MET A 65 4.65 6.03 17.35
CA MET A 65 4.44 7.48 17.33
C MET A 65 3.57 7.84 18.53
N GLY A 66 4.16 8.49 19.53
CA GLY A 66 3.48 8.86 20.77
C GLY A 66 4.48 9.16 21.89
N ASP A 67 4.01 9.82 22.95
CA ASP A 67 4.78 9.80 24.19
C ASP A 67 4.62 8.43 24.87
N SER A 68 5.44 8.14 25.87
CA SER A 68 5.46 6.87 26.61
C SER A 68 4.15 6.53 27.37
N SER A 69 3.04 7.23 27.10
CA SER A 69 1.70 6.94 27.62
C SER A 69 1.03 5.72 26.97
N GLY A 70 1.49 5.31 25.77
CA GLY A 70 0.90 4.18 25.04
C GLY A 70 -0.42 4.49 24.32
N GLU A 71 -0.78 5.77 24.15
CA GLU A 71 -2.01 6.21 23.46
C GLU A 71 -1.84 6.43 21.94
N GLY A 72 -0.74 5.95 21.36
CA GLY A 72 -0.42 6.12 19.93
C GLY A 72 -1.09 5.09 18.99
N PRO A 73 -1.05 5.32 17.67
CA PRO A 73 -1.42 4.32 16.67
C PRO A 73 -0.60 3.02 16.84
N GLU A 74 -1.21 1.89 16.49
CA GLU A 74 -0.50 0.61 16.47
C GLU A 74 0.54 0.58 15.34
N THR A 75 1.64 -0.14 15.57
CA THR A 75 2.70 -0.22 14.57
C THR A 75 2.38 -1.25 13.49
N MET A 76 2.90 -1.01 12.29
CA MET A 76 2.79 -1.94 11.16
C MET A 76 3.34 -3.34 11.46
N GLU A 77 4.32 -3.46 12.36
CA GLU A 77 4.89 -4.75 12.78
C GLU A 77 3.89 -5.61 13.58
N SER A 78 3.01 -4.96 14.33
CA SER A 78 2.07 -5.61 15.26
C SER A 78 0.77 -6.08 14.60
N ILE A 79 0.49 -5.65 13.36
CA ILE A 79 -0.78 -5.87 12.67
C ILE A 79 -0.58 -6.64 11.38
N ARG A 80 -1.41 -7.68 11.19
CA ARG A 80 -1.51 -8.48 9.96
C ARG A 80 -2.71 -8.05 9.13
N LEU A 81 -2.61 -8.20 7.82
CA LEU A 81 -3.68 -7.86 6.88
C LEU A 81 -5.02 -8.51 7.24
N GLY A 82 -5.02 -9.80 7.57
CA GLY A 82 -6.24 -10.54 7.93
C GLY A 82 -6.92 -10.07 9.22
N GLN A 83 -6.27 -9.22 10.03
CA GLN A 83 -6.88 -8.60 11.21
C GLN A 83 -7.66 -7.33 10.87
N ILE A 84 -7.44 -6.73 9.69
CA ILE A 84 -8.04 -5.45 9.30
C ILE A 84 -8.77 -5.51 7.95
N ILE A 85 -8.57 -6.57 7.18
CA ILE A 85 -9.19 -6.83 5.88
C ILE A 85 -10.10 -8.05 6.01
N HIS A 86 -11.38 -7.85 5.74
CA HIS A 86 -12.44 -8.83 6.00
C HIS A 86 -13.36 -9.05 4.78
N ASN A 87 -13.56 -8.02 3.95
CA ASN A 87 -14.48 -8.07 2.82
C ASN A 87 -13.79 -7.69 1.51
N LEU A 88 -14.34 -8.20 0.40
CA LEU A 88 -14.01 -7.65 -0.91
C LEU A 88 -14.34 -6.15 -0.91
N ARG A 89 -13.46 -5.37 -1.55
CA ARG A 89 -13.49 -3.90 -1.58
C ARG A 89 -13.15 -3.21 -0.26
N ASP A 90 -12.66 -3.92 0.75
CA ASP A 90 -11.96 -3.25 1.85
C ASP A 90 -10.72 -2.53 1.29
N ARG A 91 -10.44 -1.35 1.84
CA ARG A 91 -9.46 -0.40 1.30
C ARG A 91 -8.39 -0.05 2.31
N LEU A 92 -7.19 0.17 1.77
CA LEU A 92 -6.07 0.75 2.48
C LEU A 92 -5.57 1.98 1.73
N ILE A 93 -5.14 3.00 2.47
CA ILE A 93 -4.37 4.13 1.96
C ILE A 93 -2.96 3.99 2.50
N TYR A 94 -1.97 3.90 1.62
CA TYR A 94 -0.56 3.80 1.96
C TYR A 94 0.10 5.16 1.75
N LEU A 95 0.23 5.92 2.83
CA LEU A 95 0.83 7.25 2.86
C LEU A 95 2.35 7.10 3.00
N PHE A 96 3.11 7.39 1.94
CA PHE A 96 4.56 7.16 1.89
C PHE A 96 5.38 8.46 1.99
N ASP A 97 4.74 9.61 1.82
CA ASP A 97 5.31 10.93 2.07
C ASP A 97 4.36 11.74 2.94
N LEU A 98 4.66 11.80 4.24
CA LEU A 98 3.84 12.52 5.22
C LEU A 98 3.83 14.04 5.01
N PHE A 99 4.88 14.60 4.41
CA PHE A 99 5.00 16.05 4.22
C PHE A 99 4.32 16.50 2.92
N GLY A 100 4.42 15.68 1.87
CA GLY A 100 3.73 15.89 0.61
C GLY A 100 2.27 15.43 0.59
N ASP A 101 1.81 14.70 1.63
CA ASP A 101 0.52 14.00 1.69
C ASP A 101 0.30 13.07 0.47
N ARG A 102 1.35 12.35 0.08
CA ARG A 102 1.34 11.50 -1.12
C ARG A 102 1.07 10.06 -0.74
N ALA A 103 0.13 9.44 -1.44
CA ALA A 103 -0.34 8.11 -1.08
C ALA A 103 -0.63 7.22 -2.29
N TYR A 104 -0.59 5.93 -2.04
CA TYR A 104 -1.18 4.92 -2.92
C TYR A 104 -2.47 4.39 -2.32
N TYR A 105 -3.40 4.02 -3.19
CA TYR A 105 -4.75 3.58 -2.84
C TYR A 105 -4.90 2.11 -3.19
N LEU A 106 -5.14 1.27 -2.19
CA LEU A 106 -5.24 -0.17 -2.34
C LEU A 106 -6.66 -0.65 -2.08
N GLU A 107 -7.23 -1.43 -2.99
CA GLU A 107 -8.53 -2.08 -2.82
C GLU A 107 -8.38 -3.61 -2.92
N LEU A 108 -8.98 -4.36 -1.99
CA LEU A 108 -9.03 -5.82 -2.06
C LEU A 108 -9.95 -6.25 -3.21
N THR A 109 -9.36 -6.80 -4.27
CA THR A 109 -10.08 -7.27 -5.46
C THR A 109 -10.37 -8.77 -5.46
N GLY A 110 -9.71 -9.54 -4.58
CA GLY A 110 -9.94 -10.97 -4.47
C GLY A 110 -9.28 -11.62 -3.26
N ALA A 111 -9.78 -12.80 -2.89
CA ALA A 111 -9.17 -13.68 -1.92
C ALA A 111 -9.19 -15.11 -2.47
N TYR A 112 -8.03 -15.78 -2.45
CA TYR A 112 -7.82 -17.06 -3.13
C TYR A 112 -7.07 -18.06 -2.24
N GLU A 113 -7.09 -19.33 -2.63
CA GLU A 113 -6.16 -20.30 -2.06
C GLU A 113 -4.73 -20.02 -2.53
N ALA A 114 -3.77 -20.26 -1.64
CA ALA A 114 -2.35 -20.08 -1.98
C ALA A 114 -1.94 -21.12 -3.02
N ASP A 115 -1.23 -20.68 -4.05
CA ASP A 115 -0.58 -21.59 -5.00
C ASP A 115 0.68 -22.18 -4.32
N PRO A 116 0.76 -23.50 -4.13
CA PRO A 116 1.91 -24.14 -3.49
C PRO A 116 3.23 -23.97 -4.24
N GLN A 117 3.20 -23.55 -5.51
CA GLN A 117 4.39 -23.30 -6.33
C GLN A 117 4.79 -21.82 -6.37
N ALA A 118 3.95 -20.93 -5.85
CA ALA A 118 4.21 -19.49 -5.83
C ALA A 118 4.97 -19.07 -4.57
N SER A 119 5.66 -17.94 -4.67
CA SER A 119 6.18 -17.21 -3.52
C SER A 119 5.39 -15.91 -3.36
N TYR A 120 5.19 -15.51 -2.11
CA TYR A 120 4.44 -14.33 -1.73
C TYR A 120 5.29 -13.50 -0.75
N PRO A 121 5.15 -12.16 -0.74
CA PRO A 121 4.31 -11.36 -1.64
C PRO A 121 4.84 -11.34 -3.08
N ARG A 122 3.97 -11.05 -4.06
CA ARG A 122 4.36 -10.93 -5.47
C ARG A 122 3.54 -9.89 -6.23
N GLU A 123 4.19 -9.23 -7.19
CA GLU A 123 3.55 -8.42 -8.21
C GLU A 123 3.12 -9.33 -9.37
N ILE A 124 1.83 -9.34 -9.67
CA ILE A 124 1.26 -10.16 -10.75
C ILE A 124 0.88 -9.34 -11.97
N TYR A 125 0.86 -8.00 -11.84
CA TYR A 125 0.52 -7.07 -12.90
C TYR A 125 1.08 -5.68 -12.59
N ALA A 126 1.62 -5.02 -13.61
CA ALA A 126 2.10 -3.66 -13.55
C ALA A 126 1.84 -2.89 -14.86
N VAL A 127 1.44 -1.62 -14.73
CA VAL A 127 1.32 -0.65 -15.82
C VAL A 127 1.84 0.69 -15.32
N ALA A 128 2.56 1.38 -16.22
CA ALA A 128 3.26 2.64 -15.99
C ALA A 128 4.33 2.56 -14.89
N GLU A 129 5.31 3.46 -15.01
CA GLU A 129 6.32 3.64 -13.98
C GLU A 129 5.69 4.17 -12.69
N ALA A 130 6.26 3.78 -11.55
CA ALA A 130 5.89 4.39 -10.27
C ALA A 130 6.14 5.90 -10.33
N PRO A 131 5.29 6.72 -9.68
CA PRO A 131 5.64 8.09 -9.36
C PRO A 131 7.08 8.23 -8.83
N ASP A 132 7.77 9.33 -9.12
CA ASP A 132 9.10 9.59 -8.55
C ASP A 132 8.96 9.76 -7.03
N GLN A 133 9.80 9.08 -6.25
CA GLN A 133 9.68 9.06 -4.80
C GLN A 133 9.78 10.45 -4.15
N TYR A 134 10.55 11.37 -4.72
CA TYR A 134 10.87 12.66 -4.08
C TYR A 134 10.40 13.88 -4.87
N ASP A 135 10.09 13.72 -6.16
CA ASP A 135 9.74 14.82 -7.06
C ASP A 135 8.46 14.52 -7.85
N PRO A 136 7.27 14.83 -7.31
CA PRO A 136 6.00 14.54 -7.97
C PRO A 136 5.84 15.24 -9.33
N SER A 137 6.66 16.26 -9.64
CA SER A 137 6.63 16.91 -10.96
C SER A 137 7.25 16.07 -12.09
N LYS A 138 7.93 14.97 -11.75
CA LYS A 138 8.53 14.03 -12.72
C LYS A 138 7.63 12.86 -13.08
N ASN A 139 6.44 12.77 -12.49
CA ASN A 139 5.42 11.80 -12.85
C ASN A 139 4.96 12.15 -14.27
N ARG A 140 5.51 11.47 -15.29
CA ARG A 140 5.48 11.93 -16.68
C ARG A 140 4.06 12.25 -17.18
N GLU A 141 3.90 13.45 -17.73
CA GLU A 141 2.93 13.74 -18.78
C GLU A 141 3.53 13.27 -20.12
N ASP A 142 3.43 11.98 -20.44
CA ASP A 142 3.68 11.52 -21.82
C ASP A 142 2.34 11.53 -22.60
N GLU A 143 1.73 12.71 -22.75
CA GLU A 143 0.71 12.97 -23.78
C GLU A 143 0.89 14.37 -24.37
N ASP A 144 1.82 14.52 -25.31
CA ASP A 144 1.63 15.36 -26.50
C ASP A 144 2.76 15.08 -27.53
N GLU A 145 2.72 13.88 -28.14
CA GLU A 145 3.21 13.73 -29.52
C GLU A 145 2.00 13.68 -30.46
N GLY A 146 1.46 14.86 -30.75
CA GLY A 146 0.55 15.14 -31.87
C GLY A 146 1.27 15.74 -33.06
#